data_AF-A0A8T6ZPM9-F1
#
_entry.id   AF-A0A8T6ZPM9-F1
#
_cell.length_a   1.000
_cell.length_b   1.000
_cell.length_c   1.000
_cell.angle_alpha   90.00
_cell.angle_beta   90.00
_cell.angle_gamma   90.00
#
_symmetry.space_group_name_H-M   'P 1'
#
loop_
_entity.id
_entity.type
_entity.pdbx_description
1 polymer ?
#
loop_
_entity_poly.entity_id
_entity_poly.type
_entity_poly.pdbx_seq_one_letter_code
_entity_poly.pdbx_strand_id
1 'polypeptide(L)'
;MNRFVGVLALVTAGLIVVAPAGAQTTADLVAQAVLPLPEDLRDGATVYTYDDAGSRVVMREGTNHVECQPKNADGFTRCESVLMGPRRDLAAKLTAQGIEGDDLRAALAEAEAAGEIDPVPFGTLHYRHFDTGDRIQRLWLVRLPNATSDQLAMPTASQRDSSLAGMGLPWMMREGTENAHLMIPINGTEFSNPGGTMTRAKTKRIDDPIEQALLPLPDSLKDGATVVSYDPETGARNVLREGTNVIECQTRNPETMFIRCYHEQRGPEYDLRAKLGAQGMSNEDIGAEVEAARAAGTIPPRPFALDYRVYEDDDRIKYLWILRMPNTMSEDLGMPTGSQRDSSLAGQGLPWMMREGTPNAHLMI
;
A
#
# COMPACT_ATOMS: atom_id res chain seq x y z
N MET A 1 15.68 -24.58 -93.02
CA MET A 1 14.57 -25.15 -92.22
C MET A 1 15.05 -25.18 -90.76
N ASN A 2 14.94 -24.04 -90.06
CA ASN A 2 15.46 -23.87 -88.70
C ASN A 2 14.41 -24.28 -87.67
N ARG A 3 14.76 -25.22 -86.79
CA ARG A 3 13.91 -25.68 -85.69
C ARG A 3 14.14 -24.77 -84.48
N PHE A 4 13.13 -24.01 -84.09
CA PHE A 4 13.09 -23.28 -82.82
C PHE A 4 12.73 -24.25 -81.69
N VAL A 5 13.58 -24.29 -80.65
CA VAL A 5 13.30 -24.94 -79.37
C VAL A 5 12.66 -23.88 -78.46
N GLY A 6 11.40 -24.06 -78.09
CA GLY A 6 10.71 -23.22 -77.11
C GLY A 6 10.93 -23.74 -75.70
N VAL A 7 11.54 -22.94 -74.83
CA VAL A 7 11.64 -23.19 -73.39
C VAL A 7 10.43 -22.54 -72.72
N LEU A 8 9.59 -23.36 -72.10
CA LEU A 8 8.43 -22.92 -71.31
C LEU A 8 8.91 -22.59 -69.89
N ALA A 9 9.00 -21.31 -69.55
CA ALA A 9 9.29 -20.85 -68.19
C ALA A 9 7.99 -20.89 -67.35
N LEU A 10 7.92 -21.81 -66.39
CA LEU A 10 6.89 -21.77 -65.34
C LEU A 10 7.20 -20.63 -64.38
N VAL A 11 6.34 -19.61 -64.37
CA VAL A 11 6.34 -18.56 -63.35
C VAL A 11 5.44 -19.01 -62.20
N THR A 12 6.06 -19.51 -61.12
CA THR A 12 5.38 -19.79 -59.85
C THR A 12 5.17 -18.46 -59.11
N ALA A 13 3.95 -17.94 -59.13
CA ALA A 13 3.56 -16.82 -58.29
C ALA A 13 3.49 -17.28 -56.82
N GLY A 14 4.53 -16.99 -56.04
CA GLY A 14 4.54 -17.19 -54.60
C GLY A 14 3.63 -16.16 -53.93
N LEU A 15 2.51 -16.62 -53.36
CA LEU A 15 1.76 -15.82 -52.38
C LEU A 15 2.63 -15.62 -51.15
N ILE A 16 3.16 -14.42 -50.99
CA ILE A 16 3.73 -13.96 -49.71
C ILE A 16 2.54 -13.61 -48.82
N VAL A 17 2.21 -14.50 -47.88
CA VAL A 17 1.33 -14.18 -46.76
C VAL A 17 2.13 -13.29 -45.82
N VAL A 18 1.86 -11.99 -45.86
CA VAL A 18 2.33 -11.05 -44.84
C VAL A 18 1.46 -11.27 -43.60
N ALA A 19 1.95 -12.01 -42.61
CA ALA A 19 1.33 -12.02 -41.29
C ALA A 19 1.47 -10.62 -40.68
N PRO A 20 0.41 -10.02 -40.10
CA PRO A 20 0.55 -8.75 -39.40
C PRO A 20 1.50 -8.96 -38.22
N ALA A 21 2.55 -8.15 -38.16
CA ALA A 21 3.46 -8.10 -37.04
C ALA A 21 2.69 -7.60 -35.79
N GLY A 22 2.59 -8.44 -34.76
CA GLY A 22 2.51 -8.03 -33.35
C GLY A 22 1.23 -7.35 -32.84
N ALA A 23 0.03 -7.78 -33.23
CA ALA A 23 -1.16 -7.42 -32.45
C ALA A 23 -1.15 -8.20 -31.13
N GLN A 24 -1.07 -7.51 -29.99
CA GLN A 24 -1.24 -8.15 -28.67
C GLN A 24 -2.61 -8.81 -28.61
N THR A 25 -2.66 -10.06 -28.16
CA THR A 25 -3.94 -10.74 -27.96
C THR A 25 -4.66 -10.17 -26.74
N THR A 26 -5.98 -10.34 -26.67
CA THR A 26 -6.75 -10.02 -25.44
C THR A 26 -6.15 -10.72 -24.22
N ALA A 27 -5.66 -11.95 -24.38
CA ALA A 27 -4.99 -12.69 -23.31
C ALA A 27 -3.69 -12.00 -22.84
N ASP A 28 -2.87 -11.51 -23.77
CA ASP A 28 -1.64 -10.77 -23.43
C ASP A 28 -1.96 -9.46 -22.69
N LEU A 29 -3.00 -8.74 -23.11
CA LEU A 29 -3.45 -7.50 -22.47
C LEU A 29 -3.98 -7.76 -21.06
N VAL A 30 -4.76 -8.84 -20.87
CA VAL A 30 -5.24 -9.26 -19.54
C VAL A 30 -4.07 -9.64 -18.64
N ALA A 31 -3.11 -10.43 -19.13
CA ALA A 31 -1.92 -10.83 -18.37
C ALA A 31 -1.09 -9.61 -17.96
N GLN A 32 -0.91 -8.63 -18.86
CA GLN A 32 -0.23 -7.38 -18.56
C GLN A 32 -1.00 -6.52 -17.55
N ALA A 33 -2.33 -6.45 -17.65
CA ALA A 33 -3.17 -5.60 -16.82
C ALA A 33 -3.09 -5.95 -15.32
N VAL A 34 -2.87 -7.22 -14.99
CA VAL A 34 -2.89 -7.69 -13.60
C VAL A 34 -1.51 -7.74 -12.93
N LEU A 35 -0.43 -7.40 -13.66
CA LEU A 35 0.93 -7.37 -13.11
C LEU A 35 1.09 -6.58 -11.80
N PRO A 36 0.41 -5.42 -11.59
CA PRO A 36 0.51 -4.68 -10.34
C PRO A 36 0.08 -5.49 -9.11
N LEU A 37 -0.87 -6.41 -9.29
CA LEU A 37 -1.55 -7.12 -8.22
C LEU A 37 -0.68 -8.21 -7.57
N PRO A 38 -0.89 -8.49 -6.28
CA PRO A 38 -0.44 -9.73 -5.65
C PRO A 38 -1.19 -10.94 -6.23
N GLU A 39 -0.60 -12.13 -6.08
CA GLU A 39 -1.09 -13.36 -6.73
C GLU A 39 -2.55 -13.68 -6.38
N ASP A 40 -2.95 -13.50 -5.13
CA ASP A 40 -4.30 -13.78 -4.63
C ASP A 40 -5.40 -12.92 -5.27
N LEU A 41 -5.05 -11.78 -5.86
CA LEU A 41 -6.01 -10.89 -6.53
C LEU A 41 -6.00 -11.01 -8.06
N ARG A 42 -4.97 -11.61 -8.67
CA ARG A 42 -4.77 -11.58 -10.14
C ARG A 42 -5.86 -12.30 -10.91
N ASP A 43 -6.26 -13.48 -10.48
CA ASP A 43 -7.21 -14.32 -11.23
C ASP A 43 -8.64 -13.79 -11.15
N GLY A 44 -9.01 -13.24 -9.99
CA GLY A 44 -10.35 -12.69 -9.74
C GLY A 44 -10.54 -11.24 -10.21
N ALA A 45 -9.51 -10.54 -10.66
CA ALA A 45 -9.66 -9.12 -11.01
C ALA A 45 -10.45 -8.93 -12.32
N THR A 46 -11.35 -7.96 -12.35
CA THR A 46 -11.97 -7.51 -13.61
C THR A 46 -10.91 -6.79 -14.45
N VAL A 47 -10.85 -7.04 -15.76
CA VAL A 47 -9.98 -6.29 -16.68
C VAL A 47 -10.85 -5.59 -17.72
N TYR A 48 -10.64 -4.30 -17.90
CA TYR A 48 -11.43 -3.49 -18.82
C TYR A 48 -10.59 -2.38 -19.48
N THR A 49 -11.13 -1.80 -20.54
CA THR A 49 -10.67 -0.57 -21.18
C THR A 49 -11.87 0.36 -21.39
N TYR A 50 -11.64 1.55 -21.93
CA TYR A 50 -12.69 2.40 -22.48
C TYR A 50 -12.57 2.46 -24.01
N ASP A 51 -13.70 2.60 -24.70
CA ASP A 51 -13.74 2.94 -26.12
C ASP A 51 -13.61 4.47 -26.34
N ASP A 52 -13.63 4.90 -27.61
CA ASP A 52 -13.50 6.32 -27.99
C ASP A 52 -14.62 7.22 -27.43
N ALA A 53 -15.75 6.63 -27.02
CA ALA A 53 -16.86 7.34 -26.37
C ALA A 53 -16.76 7.33 -24.83
N GLY A 54 -15.68 6.78 -24.27
CA GLY A 54 -15.50 6.61 -22.83
C GLY A 54 -16.39 5.51 -22.24
N SER A 55 -16.95 4.63 -23.07
CA SER A 55 -17.77 3.51 -22.60
C SER A 55 -16.89 2.32 -22.21
N ARG A 56 -17.19 1.72 -21.05
CA ARG A 56 -16.43 0.59 -20.51
C ARG A 56 -16.55 -0.64 -21.42
N VAL A 57 -15.42 -1.21 -21.81
CA VAL A 57 -15.30 -2.46 -22.55
C VAL A 57 -14.59 -3.48 -21.68
N VAL A 58 -15.34 -4.48 -21.20
CA VAL A 58 -14.81 -5.53 -20.33
C VAL A 58 -14.08 -6.58 -21.16
N MET A 59 -12.81 -6.81 -20.83
CA MET A 59 -11.94 -7.80 -21.47
C MET A 59 -11.95 -9.13 -20.72
N ARG A 60 -12.12 -9.06 -19.39
CA ARG A 60 -12.32 -10.20 -18.50
C ARG A 60 -13.24 -9.78 -17.36
N GLU A 61 -14.34 -10.49 -17.19
CA GLU A 61 -15.18 -10.34 -16.00
C GLU A 61 -14.46 -10.95 -14.79
N GLY A 62 -14.39 -10.20 -13.69
CA GLY A 62 -13.77 -10.64 -12.45
C GLY A 62 -14.75 -11.27 -11.47
N THR A 63 -14.21 -11.78 -10.37
CA THR A 63 -14.94 -12.36 -9.24
C THR A 63 -14.52 -11.76 -7.89
N ASN A 64 -13.57 -10.82 -7.87
CA ASN A 64 -13.12 -10.14 -6.67
C ASN A 64 -13.35 -8.61 -6.75
N HIS A 65 -12.90 -7.93 -5.70
CA HIS A 65 -13.12 -6.50 -5.43
C HIS A 65 -12.12 -5.55 -6.10
N VAL A 66 -11.34 -6.02 -7.07
CA VAL A 66 -10.33 -5.21 -7.78
C VAL A 66 -10.53 -5.27 -9.28
N GLU A 67 -10.33 -4.14 -9.94
CA GLU A 67 -10.37 -4.03 -11.39
C GLU A 67 -9.12 -3.34 -11.94
N CYS A 68 -8.69 -3.77 -13.12
CA CYS A 68 -7.45 -3.37 -13.76
C CYS A 68 -7.69 -2.83 -15.17
N GLN A 69 -6.87 -1.87 -15.56
CA GLN A 69 -6.75 -1.43 -16.93
C GLN A 69 -5.39 -1.87 -17.49
N PRO A 70 -5.32 -2.27 -18.78
CA PRO A 70 -4.06 -2.45 -19.48
C PRO A 70 -3.20 -1.19 -19.46
N LYS A 71 -1.98 -1.30 -19.99
CA LYS A 71 -1.02 -0.21 -20.00
C LYS A 71 -1.58 1.02 -20.72
N ASN A 72 -1.58 2.15 -20.03
CA ASN A 72 -2.01 3.43 -20.57
C ASN A 72 -0.91 4.10 -21.43
N ALA A 73 -1.24 5.23 -22.07
CA ALA A 73 -0.31 5.99 -22.90
C ALA A 73 0.94 6.49 -22.14
N ASP A 74 0.82 6.72 -20.82
CA ASP A 74 1.94 7.09 -19.96
C ASP A 74 2.88 5.91 -19.63
N GLY A 75 2.51 4.69 -20.04
CA GLY A 75 3.21 3.44 -19.84
C GLY A 75 2.90 2.71 -18.53
N PHE A 76 1.87 3.13 -17.78
CA PHE A 76 1.47 2.50 -16.52
C PHE A 76 0.33 1.51 -16.70
N THR A 77 0.45 0.37 -16.02
CA THR A 77 -0.68 -0.50 -15.71
C THR A 77 -1.23 -0.12 -14.34
N ARG A 78 -2.56 -0.05 -14.20
CA ARG A 78 -3.23 0.36 -12.95
C ARG A 78 -4.34 -0.59 -12.58
N CYS A 79 -4.43 -0.90 -11.30
CA CYS A 79 -5.56 -1.62 -10.72
C CYS A 79 -6.02 -0.93 -9.44
N GLU A 80 -7.30 -1.02 -9.14
CA GLU A 80 -7.88 -0.35 -7.98
C GLU A 80 -9.17 -1.03 -7.55
N SER A 81 -9.67 -0.70 -6.35
CA SER A 81 -10.98 -1.17 -5.89
C SER A 81 -12.10 -0.88 -6.90
N VAL A 82 -13.03 -1.82 -7.04
CA VAL A 82 -14.26 -1.67 -7.83
C VAL A 82 -15.14 -0.51 -7.37
N LEU A 83 -15.03 -0.09 -6.10
CA LEU A 83 -15.76 1.07 -5.56
C LEU A 83 -15.44 2.38 -6.29
N MET A 84 -14.26 2.45 -6.90
CA MET A 84 -13.84 3.61 -7.67
C MET A 84 -14.28 3.53 -9.15
N GLY A 85 -14.94 2.44 -9.55
CA GLY A 85 -15.42 2.18 -10.91
C GLY A 85 -16.38 3.26 -11.41
N PRO A 86 -17.46 3.62 -10.68
CA PRO A 86 -18.38 4.67 -11.12
C PRO A 86 -17.70 6.01 -11.39
N ARG A 87 -16.78 6.45 -10.52
CA ARG A 87 -16.00 7.67 -10.72
C ARG A 87 -15.14 7.59 -11.97
N ARG A 88 -14.44 6.47 -12.19
CA ARG A 88 -13.60 6.28 -13.39
C ARG A 88 -14.42 6.24 -14.66
N ASP A 89 -15.56 5.56 -14.64
CA ASP A 89 -16.45 5.46 -15.79
C ASP A 89 -17.01 6.83 -16.17
N LEU A 90 -17.39 7.65 -15.18
CA LEU A 90 -17.78 9.04 -15.42
C LEU A 90 -16.60 9.86 -15.95
N ALA A 91 -15.41 9.75 -15.33
CA ALA A 91 -14.22 10.46 -15.78
C ALA A 91 -13.88 10.13 -17.25
N ALA A 92 -13.93 8.85 -17.64
CA ALA A 92 -13.66 8.41 -19.00
C ALA A 92 -14.66 9.00 -20.01
N LYS A 93 -15.97 9.03 -19.67
CA LYS A 93 -17.01 9.66 -20.50
C LYS A 93 -16.79 11.16 -20.67
N LEU A 94 -16.39 11.86 -19.62
CA LEU A 94 -16.11 13.30 -19.66
C LEU A 94 -14.84 13.60 -20.48
N THR A 95 -13.79 12.81 -20.29
CA THR A 95 -12.56 12.85 -21.11
C THR A 95 -12.86 12.61 -22.59
N ALA A 96 -13.71 11.64 -22.93
CA ALA A 96 -14.13 11.40 -24.31
C ALA A 96 -14.91 12.58 -24.94
N GLN A 97 -15.48 13.46 -24.10
CA GLN A 97 -16.11 14.72 -24.53
C GLN A 97 -15.13 15.89 -24.59
N GLY A 98 -13.84 15.66 -24.29
CA GLY A 98 -12.78 16.68 -24.29
C GLY A 98 -12.64 17.46 -22.99
N ILE A 99 -13.28 17.02 -21.89
CA ILE A 99 -13.16 17.64 -20.57
C ILE A 99 -11.93 17.06 -19.88
N GLU A 100 -10.96 17.90 -19.53
CA GLU A 100 -9.66 17.49 -19.03
C GLU A 100 -9.18 18.36 -17.86
N GLY A 101 -8.13 17.90 -17.16
CA GLY A 101 -7.43 18.71 -16.17
C GLY A 101 -8.34 19.24 -15.04
N ASP A 102 -8.33 20.56 -14.84
CA ASP A 102 -9.07 21.22 -13.75
C ASP A 102 -10.58 21.18 -13.98
N ASP A 103 -11.03 21.25 -15.23
CA ASP A 103 -12.45 21.16 -15.58
C ASP A 103 -12.99 19.75 -15.30
N LEU A 104 -12.20 18.71 -15.59
CA LEU A 104 -12.55 17.33 -15.24
C LEU A 104 -12.67 17.14 -13.72
N ARG A 105 -11.72 17.70 -12.95
CA ARG A 105 -11.77 17.64 -11.49
C ARG A 105 -13.00 18.36 -10.94
N ALA A 106 -13.33 19.54 -11.46
CA ALA A 106 -14.52 20.29 -11.08
C ALA A 106 -15.80 19.52 -11.39
N ALA A 107 -15.91 18.92 -12.58
CA ALA A 107 -17.07 18.13 -12.98
C ALA A 107 -17.27 16.89 -12.10
N LEU A 108 -16.18 16.19 -11.75
CA LEU A 108 -16.26 15.04 -10.83
C LEU A 108 -16.65 15.47 -9.41
N ALA A 109 -16.16 16.62 -8.93
CA ALA A 109 -16.55 17.16 -7.64
C ALA A 109 -18.04 17.58 -7.61
N GLU A 110 -18.55 18.15 -8.70
CA GLU A 110 -19.98 18.46 -8.85
C GLU A 110 -20.83 17.19 -8.86
N ALA A 111 -20.43 16.16 -9.61
CA ALA A 111 -21.11 14.87 -9.65
C ALA A 111 -21.12 14.18 -8.27
N GLU A 112 -20.02 14.27 -7.51
CA GLU A 112 -19.94 13.80 -6.12
C GLU A 112 -20.90 14.59 -5.21
N ALA A 113 -20.91 15.92 -5.30
CA ALA A 113 -21.80 16.78 -4.52
C ALA A 113 -23.28 16.56 -4.86
N ALA A 114 -23.58 16.21 -6.11
CA ALA A 114 -24.92 15.85 -6.58
C ALA A 114 -25.33 14.41 -6.22
N GLY A 115 -24.40 13.58 -5.72
CA GLY A 115 -24.65 12.18 -5.37
C GLY A 115 -24.74 11.24 -6.57
N GLU A 116 -24.21 11.65 -7.74
CA GLU A 116 -24.14 10.79 -8.93
C GLU A 116 -23.00 9.77 -8.84
N ILE A 117 -21.96 10.09 -8.07
CA ILE A 117 -20.85 9.20 -7.71
C ILE A 117 -20.55 9.32 -6.23
N ASP A 118 -20.06 8.23 -5.64
CA ASP A 118 -19.67 8.22 -4.23
C ASP A 118 -18.36 9.00 -3.98
N PRO A 119 -18.20 9.60 -2.79
CA PRO A 119 -16.92 10.11 -2.32
C PRO A 119 -15.82 9.05 -2.35
N VAL A 120 -14.58 9.47 -2.57
CA VAL A 120 -13.43 8.54 -2.53
C VAL A 120 -13.34 7.91 -1.14
N PRO A 121 -13.47 6.57 -1.01
CA PRO A 121 -13.41 5.95 0.30
C PRO A 121 -12.00 6.05 0.88
N PHE A 122 -11.95 6.43 2.15
CA PHE A 122 -10.71 6.60 2.91
C PHE A 122 -10.04 5.24 3.14
N GLY A 123 -8.75 5.14 2.79
CA GLY A 123 -7.96 3.91 2.90
C GLY A 123 -7.96 3.03 1.65
N THR A 124 -8.61 3.42 0.55
CA THR A 124 -8.66 2.57 -0.65
C THR A 124 -7.29 2.37 -1.28
N LEU A 125 -6.99 1.12 -1.62
CA LEU A 125 -5.73 0.72 -2.23
C LEU A 125 -5.79 0.88 -3.76
N HIS A 126 -4.69 1.38 -4.30
CA HIS A 126 -4.42 1.51 -5.72
C HIS A 126 -3.08 0.86 -6.04
N TYR A 127 -3.05 0.03 -7.07
CA TYR A 127 -1.89 -0.72 -7.53
C TYR A 127 -1.40 -0.12 -8.83
N ARG A 128 -0.09 0.09 -8.95
CA ARG A 128 0.52 0.64 -10.16
C ARG A 128 1.77 -0.15 -10.54
N HIS A 129 1.90 -0.45 -11.83
CA HIS A 129 3.13 -1.00 -12.40
C HIS A 129 3.65 -0.14 -13.57
N PHE A 130 4.96 -0.08 -13.73
CA PHE A 130 5.68 0.53 -14.83
C PHE A 130 6.84 -0.37 -15.27
N ASP A 131 7.02 -0.52 -16.58
CA ASP A 131 7.91 -1.53 -17.14
C ASP A 131 9.40 -1.18 -17.05
N THR A 132 9.74 0.09 -16.93
CA THR A 132 11.14 0.56 -16.99
C THR A 132 11.61 1.18 -15.67
N GLY A 133 12.90 1.02 -15.38
CA GLY A 133 13.51 1.41 -14.09
C GLY A 133 13.76 2.91 -13.90
N ASP A 134 13.44 3.77 -14.86
CA ASP A 134 13.55 5.24 -14.76
C ASP A 134 12.42 5.86 -13.92
N ARG A 135 11.39 5.07 -13.59
CA ARG A 135 10.34 5.40 -12.63
C ARG A 135 10.19 4.29 -11.61
N ILE A 136 9.43 4.55 -10.54
CA ILE A 136 9.08 3.53 -9.55
C ILE A 136 8.19 2.47 -10.25
N GLN A 137 8.74 1.28 -10.45
CA GLN A 137 8.18 0.19 -11.24
C GLN A 137 7.00 -0.48 -10.55
N ARG A 138 7.05 -0.73 -9.24
CA ARG A 138 5.91 -1.29 -8.52
C ARG A 138 5.60 -0.44 -7.31
N LEU A 139 4.41 0.12 -7.31
CA LEU A 139 3.98 1.09 -6.30
C LEU A 139 2.53 0.81 -5.94
N TRP A 140 2.28 0.66 -4.65
CA TRP A 140 0.94 0.66 -4.10
C TRP A 140 0.68 2.00 -3.43
N LEU A 141 -0.57 2.45 -3.45
CA LEU A 141 -0.97 3.71 -2.85
C LEU A 141 -2.22 3.50 -2.01
N VAL A 142 -2.25 4.05 -0.81
CA VAL A 142 -3.47 4.13 0.01
C VAL A 142 -4.01 5.56 -0.10
N ARG A 143 -5.22 5.73 -0.62
CA ARG A 143 -5.89 7.04 -0.73
C ARG A 143 -6.39 7.48 0.64
N LEU A 144 -6.08 8.71 1.01
CA LEU A 144 -6.32 9.27 2.35
C LEU A 144 -6.85 10.70 2.21
N PRO A 145 -7.96 10.93 1.48
CA PRO A 145 -8.40 12.26 1.11
C PRO A 145 -8.49 13.19 2.33
N ASN A 146 -7.89 14.37 2.20
CA ASN A 146 -7.82 15.44 3.20
C ASN A 146 -7.07 15.11 4.51
N ALA A 147 -6.47 13.93 4.65
CA ALA A 147 -5.65 13.62 5.82
C ALA A 147 -4.30 14.34 5.79
N THR A 148 -3.74 14.55 6.98
CA THR A 148 -2.38 15.06 7.20
C THR A 148 -1.46 14.01 7.79
N SER A 149 -0.15 14.18 7.63
CA SER A 149 0.82 13.25 8.20
C SER A 149 0.73 13.19 9.72
N ASP A 150 0.47 14.33 10.35
CA ASP A 150 0.32 14.48 11.79
C ASP A 150 -0.94 13.78 12.32
N GLN A 151 -2.00 13.66 11.52
CA GLN A 151 -3.19 12.90 11.94
C GLN A 151 -2.96 11.39 11.95
N LEU A 152 -2.06 10.89 11.08
CA LEU A 152 -1.95 9.46 10.79
C LEU A 152 -0.58 8.86 11.14
N ALA A 153 0.29 9.65 11.78
CA ALA A 153 1.67 9.28 12.10
C ALA A 153 2.49 8.81 10.88
N MET A 154 2.33 9.45 9.72
CA MET A 154 3.01 9.07 8.47
C MET A 154 4.24 9.95 8.21
N PRO A 155 5.29 9.45 7.54
CA PRO A 155 6.43 10.28 7.15
C PRO A 155 6.13 11.01 5.84
N THR A 156 6.64 12.22 5.66
CA THR A 156 6.46 13.02 4.43
C THR A 156 7.73 13.11 3.58
N ALA A 157 8.88 12.70 4.12
CA ALA A 157 10.15 12.73 3.41
C ALA A 157 10.10 11.84 2.17
N SER A 158 10.31 12.46 1.00
CA SER A 158 10.25 11.76 -0.28
C SER A 158 11.21 10.57 -0.31
N GLN A 159 10.68 9.39 -0.65
CA GLN A 159 11.49 8.19 -0.86
C GLN A 159 11.68 7.89 -2.36
N ARG A 160 11.52 8.89 -3.23
CA ARG A 160 11.61 8.71 -4.69
C ARG A 160 12.94 8.04 -5.08
N ASP A 161 14.06 8.63 -4.69
CA ASP A 161 15.37 8.14 -5.14
C ASP A 161 15.72 6.80 -4.48
N SER A 162 15.39 6.60 -3.21
CA SER A 162 15.50 5.30 -2.53
C SER A 162 14.66 4.24 -3.24
N SER A 163 13.45 4.58 -3.69
CA SER A 163 12.55 3.68 -4.43
C SER A 163 13.10 3.30 -5.81
N LEU A 164 13.69 4.26 -6.52
CA LEU A 164 14.38 4.00 -7.79
C LEU A 164 15.61 3.09 -7.60
N ALA A 165 16.21 3.12 -6.40
CA ALA A 165 17.30 2.23 -6.00
C ALA A 165 16.82 0.93 -5.33
N GLY A 166 15.53 0.58 -5.41
CA GLY A 166 14.96 -0.66 -4.86
C GLY A 166 14.93 -0.73 -3.33
N MET A 167 15.02 0.42 -2.65
CA MET A 167 15.11 0.58 -1.20
C MET A 167 14.08 1.59 -0.67
N GLY A 168 12.93 1.74 -1.34
CA GLY A 168 11.93 2.73 -0.98
C GLY A 168 11.21 2.37 0.32
N LEU A 169 11.02 3.35 1.20
CA LEU A 169 10.12 3.23 2.36
C LEU A 169 8.77 3.90 2.05
N PRO A 170 7.69 3.61 2.80
CA PRO A 170 6.45 4.34 2.61
C PRO A 170 6.56 5.83 2.97
N TRP A 171 5.84 6.71 2.25
CA TRP A 171 5.71 8.14 2.59
C TRP A 171 4.40 8.75 2.09
N MET A 172 3.90 9.73 2.82
CA MET A 172 2.70 10.47 2.48
C MET A 172 3.00 11.59 1.49
N MET A 173 2.11 11.79 0.53
CA MET A 173 2.14 12.88 -0.44
C MET A 173 0.84 13.66 -0.41
N ARG A 174 0.96 14.96 -0.73
CA ARG A 174 -0.18 15.88 -0.91
C ARG A 174 -1.10 15.95 0.31
N GLU A 175 -0.51 15.91 1.49
CA GLU A 175 -1.23 15.99 2.74
C GLU A 175 -2.14 17.24 2.81
N GLY A 176 -3.28 17.11 3.50
CA GLY A 176 -4.28 18.16 3.63
C GLY A 176 -5.08 18.45 2.35
N THR A 177 -4.91 17.66 1.28
CA THR A 177 -5.66 17.81 0.03
C THR A 177 -6.53 16.58 -0.26
N GLU A 178 -7.54 16.72 -1.13
CA GLU A 178 -8.36 15.61 -1.64
C GLU A 178 -7.53 14.45 -2.22
N ASN A 179 -6.31 14.76 -2.68
CA ASN A 179 -5.38 13.83 -3.30
C ASN A 179 -4.32 13.31 -2.33
N ALA A 180 -4.48 13.50 -1.02
CA ALA A 180 -3.58 12.94 -0.02
C ALA A 180 -3.51 11.40 -0.14
N HIS A 181 -2.31 10.84 -0.14
CA HIS A 181 -2.09 9.39 -0.24
C HIS A 181 -0.77 8.94 0.38
N LEU A 182 -0.76 7.72 0.92
CA LEU A 182 0.45 7.02 1.33
C LEU A 182 0.99 6.23 0.15
N MET A 183 2.22 6.53 -0.26
CA MET A 183 2.99 5.78 -1.25
C MET A 183 3.66 4.60 -0.56
N ILE A 184 3.57 3.40 -1.14
CA ILE A 184 4.21 2.18 -0.67
C ILE A 184 4.99 1.56 -1.85
N PRO A 185 6.27 1.90 -2.01
CA PRO A 185 7.14 1.23 -2.97
C PRO A 185 7.28 -0.24 -2.61
N ILE A 186 7.11 -1.09 -3.60
CA ILE A 186 7.43 -2.51 -3.45
C ILE A 186 8.86 -2.71 -3.90
N ASN A 187 9.63 -3.44 -3.09
CA ASN A 187 11.05 -3.72 -3.30
C ASN A 187 11.30 -5.22 -3.43
N GLY A 188 12.44 -5.62 -3.98
CA GLY A 188 12.94 -7.00 -3.92
C GLY A 188 12.20 -8.04 -4.77
N THR A 189 11.11 -7.67 -5.45
CA THR A 189 10.39 -8.56 -6.39
C THR A 189 10.90 -8.40 -7.83
N GLU A 190 10.62 -9.36 -8.70
CA GLU A 190 10.93 -9.27 -10.14
C GLU A 190 10.29 -8.05 -10.86
N PHE A 191 9.17 -7.55 -10.34
CA PHE A 191 8.45 -6.38 -10.87
C PHE A 191 8.89 -5.04 -10.27
N SER A 192 9.84 -5.05 -9.34
CA SER A 192 10.30 -3.85 -8.63
C SER A 192 11.54 -3.26 -9.30
N ASN A 193 11.87 -2.00 -8.97
CA ASN A 193 13.13 -1.41 -9.42
C ASN A 193 14.31 -2.30 -9.01
N PRO A 194 15.23 -2.63 -9.94
CA PRO A 194 16.44 -3.36 -9.59
C PRO A 194 17.29 -2.48 -8.68
N GLY A 195 17.85 -3.05 -7.62
CA GLY A 195 18.56 -2.25 -6.65
C GLY A 195 18.93 -2.98 -5.37
N GLY A 196 19.35 -2.21 -4.38
CA GLY A 196 19.92 -2.71 -3.15
C GLY A 196 18.91 -3.48 -2.31
N THR A 197 19.38 -4.52 -1.62
CA THR A 197 18.70 -4.94 -0.40
C THR A 197 18.91 -3.84 0.64
N MET A 198 17.83 -3.37 1.26
CA MET A 198 17.94 -2.54 2.46
C MET A 198 18.98 -3.18 3.38
N THR A 199 20.04 -2.44 3.71
CA THR A 199 21.06 -2.98 4.61
C THR A 199 20.34 -3.35 5.90
N ARG A 200 20.48 -4.60 6.33
CA ARG A 200 19.81 -5.08 7.55
C ARG A 200 20.15 -4.10 8.67
N ALA A 201 19.14 -3.42 9.18
CA ALA A 201 19.33 -2.44 10.24
C ALA A 201 20.12 -3.08 11.39
N LYS A 202 21.11 -2.35 11.90
CA LYS A 202 21.82 -2.76 13.12
C LYS A 202 20.88 -2.52 14.29
N THR A 203 20.10 -3.54 14.62
CA THR A 203 19.09 -3.46 15.69
C THR A 203 19.65 -3.81 17.07
N LYS A 204 20.85 -4.38 17.13
CA LYS A 204 21.49 -4.86 18.37
C LYS A 204 22.66 -3.95 18.75
N ARG A 205 23.00 -3.94 20.06
CA ARG A 205 24.15 -3.22 20.64
C ARG A 205 24.03 -1.69 20.53
N ILE A 206 22.82 -1.20 20.78
CA ILE A 206 22.55 0.22 21.02
C ILE A 206 22.27 0.36 22.51
N ASP A 207 23.18 1.02 23.21
CA ASP A 207 23.16 1.10 24.68
C ASP A 207 22.25 2.23 25.19
N ASP A 208 22.04 3.27 24.39
CA ASP A 208 21.11 4.35 24.71
C ASP A 208 19.65 3.86 24.49
N PRO A 209 18.81 3.79 25.56
CA PRO A 209 17.44 3.35 25.43
C PRO A 209 16.57 4.27 24.56
N ILE A 210 16.92 5.56 24.43
CA ILE A 210 16.22 6.51 23.56
C ILE A 210 16.57 6.23 22.10
N GLU A 211 17.85 6.13 21.77
CA GLU A 211 18.29 5.79 20.40
C GLU A 211 17.70 4.44 19.96
N GLN A 212 17.69 3.46 20.86
CA GLN A 212 17.10 2.17 20.59
C GLN A 212 15.59 2.24 20.34
N ALA A 213 14.84 2.99 21.15
CA ALA A 213 13.39 3.11 21.01
C ALA A 213 12.98 3.71 19.65
N LEU A 214 13.84 4.55 19.05
CA LEU A 214 13.58 5.25 17.80
C LEU A 214 13.97 4.46 16.55
N LEU A 215 14.59 3.27 16.72
CA LEU A 215 14.97 2.40 15.60
C LEU A 215 13.85 2.20 14.57
N PRO A 216 12.59 1.90 14.95
CA PRO A 216 11.56 1.60 13.97
C PRO A 216 11.18 2.76 13.04
N LEU A 217 11.49 4.00 13.43
CA LEU A 217 11.06 5.17 12.72
C LEU A 217 11.94 5.47 11.50
N PRO A 218 11.35 5.99 10.41
CA PRO A 218 12.12 6.69 9.39
C PRO A 218 12.73 7.97 9.99
N ASP A 219 13.85 8.42 9.44
CA ASP A 219 14.62 9.55 10.01
C ASP A 219 13.80 10.83 10.17
N SER A 220 12.85 11.10 9.26
CA SER A 220 11.98 12.27 9.32
C SER A 220 11.04 12.32 10.53
N LEU A 221 10.88 11.22 11.25
CA LEU A 221 9.97 11.11 12.40
C LEU A 221 10.72 10.98 13.73
N LYS A 222 12.02 10.65 13.71
CA LYS A 222 12.81 10.36 14.92
C LYS A 222 12.91 11.56 15.84
N ASP A 223 13.31 12.72 15.32
CA ASP A 223 13.61 13.89 16.15
C ASP A 223 12.37 14.40 16.91
N GLY A 224 11.18 14.26 16.32
CA GLY A 224 9.93 14.70 16.95
C GLY A 224 9.27 13.67 17.88
N ALA A 225 9.70 12.41 17.91
CA ALA A 225 8.98 11.38 18.67
C ALA A 225 9.13 11.52 20.19
N THR A 226 8.06 11.26 20.94
CA THR A 226 8.12 11.05 22.39
C THR A 226 8.67 9.66 22.68
N VAL A 227 9.54 9.51 23.70
CA VAL A 227 10.04 8.21 24.14
C VAL A 227 9.65 7.96 25.59
N VAL A 228 9.02 6.81 25.81
CA VAL A 228 8.52 6.40 27.13
C VAL A 228 9.07 5.03 27.53
N SER A 229 9.16 4.81 28.83
CA SER A 229 9.30 3.50 29.43
C SER A 229 8.23 3.30 30.50
N TYR A 230 8.08 2.07 30.98
CA TYR A 230 7.17 1.74 32.06
C TYR A 230 7.96 1.08 33.19
N ASP A 231 7.65 1.49 34.41
CA ASP A 231 8.15 0.83 35.61
C ASP A 231 7.62 -0.63 35.67
N PRO A 232 8.49 -1.63 35.80
CA PRO A 232 8.07 -3.04 35.71
C PRO A 232 7.27 -3.53 36.93
N GLU A 233 7.39 -2.87 38.09
CA GLU A 233 6.70 -3.26 39.32
C GLU A 233 5.31 -2.64 39.43
N THR A 234 5.14 -1.43 38.91
CA THR A 234 3.92 -0.63 39.09
C THR A 234 3.19 -0.34 37.78
N GLY A 235 3.86 -0.46 36.63
CA GLY A 235 3.36 -0.03 35.33
C GLY A 235 3.27 1.48 35.17
N ALA A 236 3.92 2.25 36.05
CA ALA A 236 3.95 3.71 35.96
C ALA A 236 4.71 4.18 34.71
N ARG A 237 4.13 5.13 33.97
CA ARG A 237 4.74 5.73 32.77
C ARG A 237 5.87 6.67 33.16
N ASN A 238 7.03 6.48 32.53
CA ASN A 238 8.20 7.35 32.64
C ASN A 238 8.50 7.95 31.26
N VAL A 239 8.48 9.28 31.15
CA VAL A 239 8.89 9.97 29.92
C VAL A 239 10.40 10.12 29.92
N LEU A 240 11.08 9.47 28.98
CA LEU A 240 12.53 9.56 28.80
C LEU A 240 12.91 10.73 27.89
N ARG A 241 12.03 11.05 26.94
CA ARG A 241 12.17 12.19 26.04
C ARG A 241 10.80 12.72 25.65
N GLU A 242 10.59 14.01 25.85
CA GLU A 242 9.42 14.70 25.32
C GLU A 242 9.59 14.95 23.82
N GLY A 243 8.57 14.61 23.03
CA GLY A 243 8.52 14.82 21.59
C GLY A 243 7.80 16.11 21.19
N THR A 244 7.80 16.39 19.89
CA THR A 244 7.08 17.50 19.26
C THR A 244 6.13 17.04 18.14
N ASN A 245 6.12 15.74 17.81
CA ASN A 245 5.18 15.15 16.86
C ASN A 245 4.24 14.17 17.57
N VAL A 246 3.30 13.59 16.82
CA VAL A 246 2.25 12.70 17.36
C VAL A 246 2.71 11.26 17.63
N ILE A 247 4.01 10.97 17.59
CA ILE A 247 4.53 9.61 17.68
C ILE A 247 5.08 9.37 19.08
N GLU A 248 4.67 8.27 19.67
CA GLU A 248 5.22 7.77 20.93
C GLU A 248 5.92 6.42 20.68
N CYS A 249 7.15 6.30 21.14
CA CYS A 249 7.96 5.09 21.10
C CYS A 249 8.18 4.53 22.50
N GLN A 250 8.03 3.20 22.63
CA GLN A 250 8.39 2.49 23.85
C GLN A 250 9.83 1.99 23.78
N THR A 251 10.54 2.07 24.90
CA THR A 251 11.82 1.37 25.05
C THR A 251 11.67 -0.12 24.77
N ARG A 252 12.77 -0.75 24.33
CA ARG A 252 12.84 -2.20 24.06
C ARG A 252 12.25 -3.00 25.21
N ASN A 253 11.28 -3.85 24.90
CA ASN A 253 10.79 -4.84 25.85
C ASN A 253 11.92 -5.86 26.13
N PRO A 254 12.36 -6.04 27.38
CA PRO A 254 13.53 -6.87 27.71
C PRO A 254 13.30 -8.37 27.54
N GLU A 255 12.05 -8.83 27.47
CA GLU A 255 11.71 -10.25 27.29
C GLU A 255 11.62 -10.63 25.82
N THR A 256 11.01 -9.75 25.02
CA THR A 256 10.68 -10.01 23.61
C THR A 256 11.60 -9.32 22.61
N MET A 257 12.53 -8.49 23.10
CA MET A 257 13.45 -7.66 22.31
C MET A 257 12.73 -6.84 21.23
N PHE A 258 11.51 -6.44 21.57
CA PHE A 258 10.57 -5.82 20.65
C PHE A 258 10.44 -4.33 20.95
N ILE A 259 10.46 -3.52 19.90
CA ILE A 259 10.34 -2.07 19.97
C ILE A 259 9.14 -1.66 19.11
N ARG A 260 8.32 -0.75 19.65
CA ARG A 260 7.18 -0.17 18.93
C ARG A 260 7.17 1.34 19.03
N CYS A 261 6.74 1.96 17.95
CA CYS A 261 6.26 3.33 17.94
C CYS A 261 4.85 3.38 17.36
N TYR A 262 4.01 4.28 17.85
CA TYR A 262 2.60 4.38 17.51
C TYR A 262 2.12 5.82 17.65
N HIS A 263 0.96 6.11 17.09
CA HIS A 263 0.29 7.40 17.28
C HIS A 263 -0.09 7.62 18.76
N GLU A 264 0.20 8.80 19.32
CA GLU A 264 0.05 9.16 20.74
C GLU A 264 -1.34 8.89 21.32
N GLN A 265 -2.39 8.93 20.50
CA GLN A 265 -3.76 8.54 20.87
C GLN A 265 -3.86 7.11 21.43
N ARG A 266 -2.87 6.24 21.13
CA ARG A 266 -2.76 4.89 21.71
C ARG A 266 -1.99 4.86 23.04
N GLY A 267 -1.34 5.94 23.46
CA GLY A 267 -0.64 6.06 24.75
C GLY A 267 -1.50 5.60 25.94
N PRO A 268 -2.75 6.09 26.10
CA PRO A 268 -3.63 5.63 27.19
C PRO A 268 -3.92 4.13 27.18
N GLU A 269 -3.98 3.49 26.00
CA GLU A 269 -4.11 2.03 25.91
C GLU A 269 -2.87 1.34 26.50
N TYR A 270 -1.68 1.83 26.16
CA TYR A 270 -0.44 1.24 26.62
C TYR A 270 -0.15 1.51 28.11
N ASP A 271 -0.55 2.67 28.61
CA ASP A 271 -0.51 2.97 30.05
C ASP A 271 -1.39 2.00 30.85
N LEU A 272 -2.60 1.70 30.36
CA LEU A 272 -3.47 0.73 30.98
C LEU A 272 -2.86 -0.68 30.92
N ARG A 273 -2.35 -1.09 29.75
CA ARG A 273 -1.68 -2.39 29.57
C ARG A 273 -0.51 -2.56 30.53
N ALA A 274 0.32 -1.53 30.71
CA ALA A 274 1.47 -1.58 31.60
C ALA A 274 1.04 -1.75 33.06
N LYS A 275 0.04 -0.98 33.53
CA LYS A 275 -0.50 -1.08 34.90
C LYS A 275 -1.10 -2.45 35.21
N LEU A 276 -1.87 -3.01 34.27
CA LEU A 276 -2.48 -4.34 34.45
C LEU A 276 -1.43 -5.46 34.35
N GLY A 277 -0.43 -5.31 33.47
CA GLY A 277 0.71 -6.22 33.38
C GLY A 277 1.53 -6.27 34.67
N ALA A 278 1.77 -5.12 35.30
CA ALA A 278 2.44 -5.03 36.59
C ALA A 278 1.65 -5.70 37.74
N GLN A 279 0.32 -5.85 37.58
CA GLN A 279 -0.54 -6.62 38.50
C GLN A 279 -0.51 -8.13 38.23
N GLY A 280 0.28 -8.59 37.25
CA GLY A 280 0.42 -10.00 36.90
C GLY A 280 -0.75 -10.56 36.06
N MET A 281 -1.57 -9.71 35.45
CA MET A 281 -2.66 -10.15 34.59
C MET A 281 -2.15 -10.80 33.31
N SER A 282 -2.89 -11.77 32.78
CA SER A 282 -2.54 -12.40 31.51
C SER A 282 -2.76 -11.45 30.33
N ASN A 283 -2.08 -11.68 29.20
CA ASN A 283 -2.28 -10.87 28.00
C ASN A 283 -3.72 -10.92 27.46
N GLU A 284 -4.43 -12.03 27.69
CA GLU A 284 -5.83 -12.19 27.31
C GLU A 284 -6.72 -11.30 28.18
N ASP A 285 -6.57 -11.37 29.51
CA ASP A 285 -7.34 -10.55 30.46
C ASP A 285 -7.06 -9.06 30.25
N ILE A 286 -5.79 -8.67 30.05
CA ILE A 286 -5.41 -7.29 29.70
C ILE A 286 -6.11 -6.85 28.41
N GLY A 287 -6.19 -7.75 27.41
CA GLY A 287 -6.90 -7.48 26.17
C GLY A 287 -8.39 -7.20 26.40
N ALA A 288 -9.06 -8.00 27.22
CA ALA A 288 -10.46 -7.82 27.58
C ALA A 288 -10.69 -6.49 28.33
N GLU A 289 -9.85 -6.16 29.30
CA GLU A 289 -9.94 -4.89 30.04
C GLU A 289 -9.70 -3.67 29.14
N VAL A 290 -8.79 -3.75 28.19
CA VAL A 290 -8.59 -2.69 27.19
C VAL A 290 -9.83 -2.49 26.32
N GLU A 291 -10.49 -3.56 25.89
CA GLU A 291 -11.75 -3.42 25.15
C GLU A 291 -12.88 -2.88 26.01
N ALA A 292 -12.98 -3.31 27.27
CA ALA A 292 -13.96 -2.79 28.22
C ALA A 292 -13.75 -1.28 28.48
N ALA A 293 -12.50 -0.86 28.71
CA ALA A 293 -12.13 0.54 28.87
C ALA A 293 -12.49 1.37 27.63
N ARG A 294 -12.25 0.82 26.44
CA ARG A 294 -12.59 1.49 25.17
C ARG A 294 -14.11 1.59 24.97
N ALA A 295 -14.86 0.52 25.27
CA ALA A 295 -16.32 0.52 25.23
C ALA A 295 -16.93 1.51 26.23
N ALA A 296 -16.28 1.68 27.40
CA ALA A 296 -16.65 2.68 28.40
C ALA A 296 -16.19 4.11 28.06
N GLY A 297 -15.41 4.30 26.99
CA GLY A 297 -14.88 5.60 26.59
C GLY A 297 -13.78 6.16 27.51
N THR A 298 -13.18 5.33 28.37
CA THR A 298 -12.10 5.76 29.28
C THR A 298 -10.75 5.85 28.60
N ILE A 299 -10.60 5.18 27.45
CA ILE A 299 -9.49 5.39 26.51
C ILE A 299 -10.02 5.76 25.13
N PRO A 300 -9.27 6.52 24.32
CA PRO A 300 -9.70 6.92 22.98
C PRO A 300 -9.99 5.73 22.07
N PRO A 301 -10.75 5.89 20.97
CA PRO A 301 -10.85 4.84 19.94
C PRO A 301 -9.48 4.57 19.29
N ARG A 302 -9.37 3.43 18.61
CA ARG A 302 -8.16 3.12 17.84
C ARG A 302 -8.07 4.07 16.64
N PRO A 303 -6.96 4.77 16.42
CA PRO A 303 -6.80 5.60 15.24
C PRO A 303 -6.61 4.76 13.98
N PHE A 304 -7.02 5.32 12.85
CA PHE A 304 -6.39 4.98 11.59
C PHE A 304 -5.02 5.66 11.57
N ALA A 305 -3.94 4.89 11.70
CA ALA A 305 -2.60 5.44 11.79
C ALA A 305 -1.55 4.38 11.47
N LEU A 306 -0.35 4.82 11.17
CA LEU A 306 0.81 3.96 10.96
C LEU A 306 1.49 3.66 12.31
N ASP A 307 1.62 2.37 12.64
CA ASP A 307 2.48 1.87 13.70
C ASP A 307 3.81 1.41 13.09
N TYR A 308 4.91 1.57 13.84
CA TYR A 308 6.26 1.15 13.44
C TYR A 308 6.78 0.13 14.43
N ARG A 309 7.43 -0.93 13.92
CA ARG A 309 7.92 -2.01 14.75
C ARG A 309 9.27 -2.51 14.32
N VAL A 310 10.09 -2.83 15.32
CA VAL A 310 11.34 -3.55 15.14
C VAL A 310 11.40 -4.75 16.07
N TYR A 311 11.79 -5.89 15.51
CA TYR A 311 12.24 -7.05 16.26
C TYR A 311 13.75 -7.20 16.11
N GLU A 312 14.46 -7.33 17.22
CA GLU A 312 15.92 -7.52 17.16
C GLU A 312 16.31 -8.93 16.71
N ASP A 313 15.47 -9.91 17.01
CA ASP A 313 15.70 -11.30 16.66
C ASP A 313 15.59 -11.58 15.16
N ASP A 314 16.38 -12.56 14.73
CA ASP A 314 16.59 -12.87 13.32
C ASP A 314 15.57 -13.92 12.80
N ASP A 315 14.72 -14.45 13.68
CA ASP A 315 13.74 -15.53 13.43
C ASP A 315 12.38 -15.03 12.88
N ARG A 316 12.24 -13.72 12.69
CA ARG A 316 11.00 -13.06 12.31
C ARG A 316 11.24 -11.84 11.43
N ILE A 317 10.16 -11.29 10.89
CA ILE A 317 10.21 -10.06 10.08
C ILE A 317 10.70 -8.93 10.99
N LYS A 318 11.82 -8.31 10.61
CA LYS A 318 12.54 -7.37 11.47
C LYS A 318 11.92 -5.99 11.52
N TYR A 319 11.67 -5.38 10.37
CA TYR A 319 11.05 -4.06 10.25
C TYR A 319 9.64 -4.24 9.73
N LEU A 320 8.68 -3.64 10.42
CA LEU A 320 7.27 -3.76 10.09
C LEU A 320 6.62 -2.39 10.21
N TRP A 321 5.96 -2.00 9.15
CA TRP A 321 5.08 -0.83 9.11
C TRP A 321 3.66 -1.38 9.10
N ILE A 322 2.81 -0.88 9.98
CA ILE A 322 1.48 -1.45 10.17
C ILE A 322 0.47 -0.33 10.07
N LEU A 323 -0.27 -0.29 8.96
CA LEU A 323 -1.36 0.65 8.81
C LEU A 323 -2.58 0.11 9.55
N ARG A 324 -2.94 0.75 10.65
CA ARG A 324 -4.14 0.42 11.43
C ARG A 324 -5.38 0.92 10.71
N MET A 325 -6.37 0.04 10.56
CA MET A 325 -7.61 0.32 9.85
C MET A 325 -8.75 -0.39 10.59
N PRO A 326 -9.14 0.07 11.79
CA PRO A 326 -10.04 -0.66 12.66
C PRO A 326 -11.39 -0.96 12.00
N ASN A 327 -11.85 -2.21 12.15
CA ASN A 327 -13.12 -2.73 11.64
C ASN A 327 -13.26 -2.77 10.11
N THR A 328 -12.21 -2.54 9.36
CA THR A 328 -12.27 -2.56 7.89
C THR A 328 -12.22 -3.97 7.33
N MET A 329 -12.99 -4.25 6.29
CA MET A 329 -12.85 -5.45 5.44
C MET A 329 -11.85 -5.22 4.31
N SER A 330 -11.18 -6.29 3.88
CA SER A 330 -10.25 -6.22 2.75
C SER A 330 -10.96 -5.86 1.44
N GLU A 331 -12.19 -6.36 1.26
CA GLU A 331 -13.03 -6.12 0.09
C GLU A 331 -13.42 -4.64 -0.07
N ASP A 332 -13.72 -3.97 1.04
CA ASP A 332 -14.13 -2.55 1.06
C ASP A 332 -13.03 -1.63 0.54
N LEU A 333 -11.75 -2.01 0.70
CA LEU A 333 -10.63 -1.13 0.39
C LEU A 333 -9.75 -1.62 -0.75
N GLY A 334 -10.12 -2.69 -1.46
CA GLY A 334 -9.29 -3.19 -2.55
C GLY A 334 -8.05 -3.94 -2.09
N MET A 335 -8.01 -4.46 -0.85
CA MET A 335 -6.80 -5.01 -0.24
C MET A 335 -6.64 -6.52 -0.48
N PRO A 336 -5.40 -7.05 -0.49
CA PRO A 336 -5.14 -8.49 -0.55
C PRO A 336 -5.14 -9.10 0.86
N THR A 337 -5.46 -10.38 0.96
CA THR A 337 -5.48 -11.12 2.24
C THR A 337 -4.47 -12.26 2.26
N GLY A 338 -3.91 -12.63 1.11
CA GLY A 338 -2.89 -13.68 0.99
C GLY A 338 -1.67 -13.37 1.83
N SER A 339 -1.40 -14.23 2.82
CA SER A 339 -0.24 -14.08 3.72
C SER A 339 1.06 -13.94 2.95
N GLN A 340 1.80 -12.86 3.20
CA GLN A 340 3.11 -12.60 2.61
C GLN A 340 4.26 -12.89 3.57
N ARG A 341 4.03 -13.68 4.63
CA ARG A 341 5.05 -13.93 5.67
C ARG A 341 6.37 -14.45 5.11
N ASP A 342 6.32 -15.50 4.30
CA ASP A 342 7.54 -16.16 3.80
C ASP A 342 8.25 -15.27 2.77
N SER A 343 7.49 -14.65 1.85
CA SER A 343 8.00 -13.64 0.93
C SER A 343 8.64 -12.46 1.68
N SER A 344 8.04 -12.00 2.77
CA SER A 344 8.55 -10.90 3.60
C SER A 344 9.86 -11.29 4.30
N LEU A 345 9.97 -12.53 4.79
CA LEU A 345 11.23 -13.05 5.35
C LEU A 345 12.34 -13.13 4.29
N ALA A 346 11.98 -13.36 3.03
CA ALA A 346 12.90 -13.32 1.89
C ALA A 346 13.17 -11.89 1.37
N GLY A 347 12.56 -10.85 1.94
CA GLY A 347 12.70 -9.46 1.47
C GLY A 347 11.92 -9.14 0.19
N GLN A 348 10.91 -9.95 -0.14
CA GLN A 348 10.07 -9.86 -1.34
C GLN A 348 8.57 -9.75 -0.98
N GLY A 349 8.27 -9.36 0.26
CA GLY A 349 6.91 -9.26 0.78
C GLY A 349 6.10 -8.18 0.07
N LEU A 350 4.81 -8.44 -0.09
CA LEU A 350 3.82 -7.44 -0.48
C LEU A 350 2.97 -7.08 0.74
N PRO A 351 2.33 -5.90 0.79
CA PRO A 351 1.39 -5.63 1.86
C PRO A 351 0.20 -6.61 1.86
N TRP A 352 -0.32 -6.96 3.04
CA TRP A 352 -1.52 -7.81 3.16
C TRP A 352 -2.35 -7.49 4.40
N MET A 353 -3.67 -7.63 4.25
CA MET A 353 -4.65 -7.35 5.29
C MET A 353 -4.69 -8.49 6.30
N MET A 354 -4.76 -8.13 7.58
CA MET A 354 -4.90 -9.08 8.69
C MET A 354 -6.03 -8.66 9.61
N ARG A 355 -6.75 -9.67 10.12
CA ARG A 355 -7.83 -9.50 11.12
C ARG A 355 -8.94 -8.56 10.65
N GLU A 356 -9.30 -8.65 9.37
CA GLU A 356 -10.37 -7.87 8.77
C GLU A 356 -11.69 -7.99 9.56
N GLY A 357 -12.50 -6.93 9.55
CA GLY A 357 -13.77 -6.85 10.27
C GLY A 357 -13.64 -6.77 11.80
N THR A 358 -12.42 -6.75 12.34
CA THR A 358 -12.19 -6.62 13.79
C THR A 358 -11.61 -5.25 14.13
N PRO A 359 -11.69 -4.81 15.40
CA PRO A 359 -11.02 -3.59 15.84
C PRO A 359 -9.49 -3.61 15.64
N ASN A 360 -8.91 -4.79 15.42
CA ASN A 360 -7.48 -4.97 15.20
C ASN A 360 -7.12 -5.14 13.71
N ALA A 361 -8.04 -4.88 12.79
CA ALA A 361 -7.80 -4.87 11.35
C ALA A 361 -6.60 -3.95 10.99
N HIS A 362 -5.69 -4.47 10.16
CA HIS A 362 -4.50 -3.74 9.74
C HIS A 362 -3.90 -4.30 8.45
N LEU A 363 -3.30 -3.42 7.65
CA LEU A 363 -2.43 -3.77 6.55
C LEU A 363 -0.99 -3.89 7.08
N MET A 364 -0.42 -5.09 6.96
CA MET A 364 1.01 -5.33 7.20
C MET A 364 1.80 -4.85 5.99
N ILE A 365 2.86 -4.06 6.19
CA ILE A 365 3.73 -3.49 5.16
C ILE A 365 5.19 -3.87 5.46
#